data_AF-A0A1L5NDM4-F1
#
_entry.id   AF-A0A1L5NDM4-F1
#
_cell.length_a   1.000
_cell.length_b   1.000
_cell.length_c   1.000
_cell.angle_alpha   90.00
_cell.angle_beta   90.00
_cell.angle_gamma   90.00
#
_symmetry.space_group_name_H-M   'P 1'
#
loop_
_entity.id
_entity.type
_entity.pdbx_description
1 polymer ?
#
loop_
_entity_poly.entity_id
_entity_poly.type
_entity_poly.pdbx_seq_one_letter_code
_entity_poly.pdbx_strand_id
1 'polypeptide(L)' 'MEEAVKQATEDMRAIDQEDATPVLEYFAGVVHQRMYCLMRGTDPDTFEGGDSDIAYHVIRNSQNIARHYWSADIEPYPPK' A
#
# COMPACT_ATOMS: atom_id res chain seq x y z
N MET A 1 4.30 3.18 -11.57
CA MET A 1 3.77 4.30 -10.75
C MET A 1 4.02 5.63 -11.43
N GLU A 2 5.21 5.90 -11.98
CA GLU A 2 5.47 7.12 -12.77
C GLU A 2 4.49 7.33 -13.93
N GLU A 3 4.09 6.27 -14.63
CA GLU A 3 3.04 6.34 -15.66
C GLU A 3 1.68 6.77 -15.10
N ALA A 4 1.32 6.36 -13.87
CA ALA A 4 0.08 6.76 -13.23
C ALA A 4 0.09 8.25 -12.83
N VAL A 5 1.25 8.75 -12.37
CA VAL A 5 1.47 10.18 -12.11
C VAL A 5 1.35 10.98 -13.41
N LYS A 6 1.99 10.50 -14.49
CA LYS A 6 1.91 11.14 -15.80
C LYS A 6 0.46 11.21 -16.30
N GLN A 7 -0.27 10.10 -16.24
CA GLN A 7 -1.69 10.08 -16.64
C GLN A 7 -2.51 11.05 -15.80
N ALA A 8 -2.35 11.04 -14.48
CA ALA A 8 -3.06 11.97 -13.61
C ALA A 8 -2.72 13.45 -13.90
N THR A 9 -1.48 13.74 -14.28
CA THR A 9 -1.07 15.10 -14.69
C THR A 9 -1.80 15.52 -15.96
N GLU A 10 -1.87 14.63 -16.96
CA GLU A 10 -2.59 14.88 -18.21
C GLU A 10 -4.09 15.09 -17.97
N ASP A 11 -4.70 14.25 -17.13
CA ASP A 11 -6.11 14.33 -16.77
C ASP A 11 -6.45 15.63 -16.02
N MET A 12 -5.62 16.02 -15.04
CA MET A 12 -5.81 17.27 -14.29
C MET A 12 -5.60 18.50 -15.18
N ARG A 13 -4.64 18.48 -16.10
CA ARG A 13 -4.44 19.55 -17.08
C ARG A 13 -5.63 19.69 -18.02
N ALA A 14 -6.27 18.59 -18.42
CA ALA A 14 -7.45 18.62 -19.31
C ALA A 14 -8.66 19.34 -18.69
N ILE A 15 -8.67 19.55 -17.38
CA ILE A 15 -9.72 20.26 -16.63
C ILE A 15 -9.22 21.56 -15.97
N ASP A 16 -8.06 22.08 -16.40
CA ASP A 16 -7.40 23.29 -15.86
C ASP A 16 -7.09 23.23 -14.33
N GLN A 17 -6.83 22.03 -13.79
CA GLN A 17 -6.49 21.81 -12.37
C GLN A 17 -5.10 21.18 -12.19
N GLU A 18 -4.11 21.56 -12.99
CA GLU A 18 -2.76 20.96 -12.94
C GLU A 18 -2.12 21.01 -11.54
N ASP A 19 -2.38 22.05 -10.75
CA ASP A 19 -1.92 22.19 -9.36
C ASP A 19 -2.51 21.13 -8.40
N ALA A 20 -3.59 20.45 -8.78
CA ALA A 20 -4.22 19.38 -8.00
C ALA A 20 -3.66 17.98 -8.33
N THR A 21 -2.65 17.89 -9.20
CA THR A 21 -2.03 16.61 -9.61
C THR A 21 -1.51 15.85 -8.39
N PRO A 22 -1.97 14.61 -8.15
CA PRO A 22 -1.43 13.81 -7.06
C PRO A 22 0.05 13.47 -7.27
N VAL A 23 0.85 13.69 -6.23
CA VAL A 23 2.27 13.33 -6.21
C VAL A 23 2.46 11.81 -6.16
N LEU A 24 3.67 11.33 -6.46
CA LEU A 24 3.98 9.90 -6.47
C LEU A 24 3.64 9.20 -5.14
N GLU A 25 3.85 9.88 -4.02
CA GLU A 25 3.60 9.42 -2.66
C GLU A 25 2.11 9.10 -2.43
N TYR A 26 1.20 9.81 -3.10
CA TYR A 26 -0.23 9.51 -3.04
C TYR A 26 -0.50 8.10 -3.59
N PHE A 27 0.05 7.78 -4.76
CA PHE A 27 -0.12 6.47 -5.37
C PHE A 27 0.54 5.36 -4.55
N ALA A 28 1.73 5.62 -3.98
CA ALA A 28 2.37 4.68 -3.06
C ALA A 28 1.49 4.41 -1.83
N GLY A 29 0.88 5.45 -1.26
CA GLY A 29 -0.09 5.33 -0.17
C GLY A 29 -1.31 4.47 -0.54
N VAL A 30 -1.91 4.69 -1.72
CA VAL A 30 -3.05 3.91 -2.22
C VAL A 30 -2.67 2.44 -2.39
N VAL A 31 -1.49 2.14 -2.95
CA VAL A 31 -1.00 0.76 -3.10
C VAL A 31 -0.83 0.09 -1.73
N HIS A 32 -0.21 0.76 -0.75
CA HIS A 32 -0.05 0.22 0.60
C HIS A 32 -1.40 -0.03 1.28
N GLN A 33 -2.35 0.91 1.17
CA GLN A 33 -3.70 0.75 1.72
C GLN A 33 -4.39 -0.48 1.12
N ARG A 34 -4.34 -0.63 -0.21
CA ARG A 34 -4.97 -1.76 -0.91
C ARG A 34 -4.32 -3.09 -0.54
N MET A 35 -3.00 -3.12 -0.46
CA MET A 35 -2.26 -4.29 0.01
C MET A 35 -2.65 -4.68 1.44
N TYR A 36 -2.82 -3.70 2.33
CA TYR A 36 -3.27 -3.95 3.70
C TYR A 36 -4.68 -4.54 3.75
N CYS A 37 -5.61 -4.05 2.92
CA CYS A 37 -6.96 -4.62 2.81
C CYS A 37 -6.90 -6.09 2.40
N LEU A 38 -6.09 -6.41 1.37
CA LEU A 38 -5.90 -7.79 0.92
C LEU A 38 -5.30 -8.68 2.01
N MET A 39 -4.31 -8.20 2.77
CA MET A 39 -3.72 -8.95 3.88
C MET A 39 -4.72 -9.24 5.01
N ARG A 40 -5.69 -8.35 5.21
CA ARG A 40 -6.77 -8.54 6.17
C ARG A 40 -7.92 -9.42 5.66
N GLY A 41 -8.01 -9.67 4.35
CA GLY A 41 -9.20 -10.25 3.73
C GLY A 41 -10.40 -9.28 3.68
N THR A 42 -10.13 -7.97 3.70
CA THR A 42 -11.12 -6.88 3.55
C THR A 42 -11.39 -6.63 2.06
N ASP A 43 -12.62 -6.23 1.72
CA ASP A 43 -12.93 -5.73 0.38
C ASP A 43 -12.14 -4.41 0.12
N PRO A 44 -11.25 -4.36 -0.88
CA PRO A 44 -10.39 -3.22 -1.12
C PRO A 44 -11.10 -1.98 -1.70
N ASP A 45 -12.34 -2.11 -2.18
CA ASP A 45 -13.11 -1.00 -2.74
C ASP A 45 -14.07 -0.38 -1.71
N THR A 46 -14.54 -1.19 -0.74
CA THR A 46 -15.46 -0.73 0.33
C THR A 46 -14.80 -0.59 1.70
N PHE A 47 -13.63 -1.17 1.90
CA PHE A 47 -12.94 -1.31 3.19
C PHE A 47 -13.71 -2.12 4.25
N GLU A 48 -14.73 -2.86 3.84
CA GLU A 48 -15.57 -3.64 4.75
C GLU A 48 -15.03 -5.05 5.01
N GLY A 49 -15.21 -5.50 6.25
CA GLY A 49 -14.82 -6.83 6.70
C GLY A 49 -13.31 -7.01 6.94
N GLY A 50 -12.90 -8.28 6.91
CA GLY A 50 -11.54 -8.72 7.21
C GLY A 50 -11.16 -8.68 8.69
N ASP A 51 -9.95 -9.17 8.97
CA ASP A 51 -9.42 -9.35 10.32
C ASP A 51 -8.00 -8.79 10.42
N SER A 52 -7.81 -7.85 11.34
CA SER A 52 -6.50 -7.22 11.56
C SER A 52 -5.51 -8.15 12.29
N ASP A 53 -5.97 -9.23 12.92
CA ASP A 53 -5.13 -10.29 13.47
C ASP A 53 -4.46 -11.10 12.35
N ILE A 54 -5.19 -11.38 11.27
CA ILE A 54 -4.63 -12.06 10.10
C ILE A 54 -3.50 -11.22 9.48
N ALA A 55 -3.75 -9.94 9.20
CA ALA A 55 -2.73 -9.07 8.62
C ALA A 55 -1.47 -8.95 9.49
N TYR A 56 -1.64 -8.84 10.81
CA TYR A 56 -0.53 -8.84 11.76
C TYR A 56 0.34 -10.09 11.63
N HIS A 57 -0.28 -11.26 11.61
CA HIS A 57 0.46 -12.53 11.49
C HIS A 57 1.12 -12.69 10.12
N VAL A 58 0.44 -12.28 9.04
CA VAL A 58 1.00 -12.28 7.68
C VAL A 58 2.25 -11.41 7.61
N ILE A 59 2.17 -10.15 8.07
CA ILE A 59 3.30 -9.20 8.06
C ILE A 59 4.49 -9.77 8.83
N ARG A 60 4.27 -10.26 10.06
CA ARG A 60 5.36 -10.83 10.87
C ARG A 60 5.95 -12.09 10.25
N ASN A 61 5.13 -12.94 9.65
CA ASN A 61 5.62 -14.13 8.95
C ASN A 61 6.49 -13.74 7.74
N SER A 62 6.04 -12.80 6.92
CA SER A 62 6.83 -12.27 5.79
C SER A 62 8.17 -11.68 6.24
N GLN A 63 8.18 -10.90 7.34
CA GLN A 63 9.42 -10.38 7.93
C GLN A 63 10.34 -11.51 8.42
N ASN A 64 9.79 -12.55 9.04
CA ASN A 64 10.57 -13.71 9.49
C ASN A 64 11.19 -14.49 8.31
N ILE A 65 10.42 -14.73 7.25
CA ILE A 65 10.90 -15.37 6.01
C ILE A 65 12.03 -14.55 5.41
N ALA A 66 11.85 -13.22 5.29
CA ALA A 66 12.85 -12.36 4.70
C ALA A 66 14.15 -12.31 5.51
N ARG A 67 14.04 -12.25 6.84
CA ARG A 67 15.18 -12.34 7.73
C ARG A 67 15.89 -13.70 7.60
N HIS A 68 15.14 -14.80 7.55
CA HIS A 68 15.70 -16.14 7.52
C HIS A 68 16.39 -16.48 6.19
N TYR A 69 15.74 -16.21 5.06
CA TYR A 69 16.23 -16.64 3.75
C TYR A 69 17.08 -15.58 3.04
N TRP A 70 16.89 -14.30 3.35
CA TRP A 70 17.61 -13.20 2.66
C TRP A 70 18.47 -12.36 3.60
N SER A 71 18.56 -12.70 4.89
CA SER A 71 19.29 -11.90 5.89
C SER A 71 18.88 -10.42 5.88
N ALA A 72 17.61 -10.15 5.55
CA ALA A 72 17.12 -8.80 5.40
C ALA A 72 17.14 -8.07 6.75
N ASP A 73 17.73 -6.87 6.77
CA ASP A 73 17.70 -5.98 7.92
C ASP A 73 16.40 -5.17 7.91
N ILE A 74 15.39 -5.72 8.59
CA ILE A 74 14.03 -5.17 8.64
C ILE A 74 13.64 -5.03 10.11
N GLU A 75 13.22 -3.82 10.48
CA GLU A 75 12.64 -3.54 11.78
C GLU A 75 11.39 -4.43 12.00
N PRO A 76 11.34 -5.24 13.08
CA PRO A 76 10.18 -6.08 13.36
C PRO A 76 8.93 -5.22 13.51
N TYR A 77 7.82 -5.68 12.92
CA TYR A 77 6.52 -5.07 13.18
C TYR A 77 6.22 -5.15 14.69
N PRO A 78 5.73 -4.07 15.33
CA PRO A 78 5.54 -4.04 16.77
C PRO A 78 4.67 -5.20 17.27
N PRO A 79 4.93 -5.76 18.46
CA PRO A 79 4.03 -6.72 19.07
C PRO A 79 2.66 -6.07 19.36
N LYS A 80 1.59 -6.87 19.26
CA LYS A 80 0.25 -6.49 19.72
C LYS A 80 0.14 -6.51 21.23
#